data_AF-A0A2N0RLB9-F1
#
_entry.id   AF-A0A2N0RLB9-F1
#
_cell.length_a   1.000
_cell.length_b   1.000
_cell.length_c   1.000
_cell.angle_alpha   90.00
_cell.angle_beta   90.00
_cell.angle_gamma   90.00
#
_symmetry.space_group_name_H-M   'P 1'
#
loop_
_entity.id
_entity.type
_entity.pdbx_description
1 polymer ?
#
loop_
_entity_poly.entity_id
_entity_poly.type
_entity_poly.pdbx_seq_one_letter_code
_entity_poly.pdbx_strand_id
1 'polypeptide(L)'
;MFIDIKTSLFAIYLFLIGDSSALSNWPYTENPSIAVLIVLFSLLVVVYLMNLLIGLLNIAIEEDNNRVSYLMQKAEILAEIELFYLLPHQRRWKTWFPEVIHYYADVDKTRVEIKRLIKEGEWDTKEFTEMRKNLFKVLQIEHNPVDNEVVLEKLKSHDEKLDKLEELERLLKEIRAK
;
A
#
# COMPACT_ATOMS: atom_id res chain seq x y z
N MET A 1 26.87 -24.63 20.83
CA MET A 1 26.77 -23.42 19.97
C MET A 1 26.64 -22.10 20.76
N PHE A 2 26.48 -22.12 22.10
CA PHE A 2 26.38 -20.90 22.93
C PHE A 2 27.71 -20.51 23.60
N ILE A 3 28.80 -20.42 22.83
CA ILE A 3 30.14 -20.13 23.38
C ILE A 3 30.48 -18.63 23.20
N ASP A 4 30.15 -18.09 22.03
CA ASP A 4 30.36 -16.68 21.69
C ASP A 4 29.03 -16.02 21.32
N ILE A 5 28.96 -14.69 21.37
CA ILE A 5 27.75 -13.95 21.01
C ILE A 5 27.31 -14.27 19.56
N LYS A 6 28.27 -14.34 18.62
CA LYS A 6 27.98 -14.65 17.20
C LYS A 6 27.38 -16.04 17.01
N THR A 7 27.98 -17.05 17.65
CA THR A 7 27.53 -18.44 17.57
C THR A 7 26.22 -18.63 18.31
N SER A 8 25.99 -17.88 19.39
CA SER A 8 24.73 -17.85 20.14
C SER A 8 23.58 -17.24 19.34
N LEU A 9 23.80 -16.12 18.64
CA LEU A 9 22.80 -15.52 17.75
C LEU A 9 22.41 -16.49 16.61
N PHE A 10 23.39 -17.14 16.01
CA PHE A 10 23.14 -18.15 14.99
C PHE A 10 22.36 -19.36 15.53
N ALA A 11 22.66 -19.80 16.74
CA ALA A 11 21.92 -20.87 17.42
C ALA A 11 20.45 -20.50 17.68
N ILE A 12 20.18 -19.25 18.07
CA ILE A 12 18.80 -18.75 18.26
C ILE A 12 18.05 -18.72 16.92
N TYR A 13 18.70 -18.31 15.83
CA TYR A 13 18.11 -18.33 14.50
C TYR A 13 17.77 -19.75 14.02
N LEU A 14 18.67 -20.72 14.23
CA LEU A 14 18.38 -22.13 13.93
C LEU A 14 17.20 -22.64 14.76
N PHE A 15 17.17 -22.30 16.05
CA PHE A 15 16.08 -22.67 16.93
C PHE A 15 14.74 -22.05 16.50
N LEU A 16 14.74 -20.81 16.00
CA LEU A 16 13.56 -20.13 15.44
C LEU A 16 12.93 -20.91 14.26
N ILE A 17 13.76 -21.49 13.41
CA ILE A 17 13.33 -22.27 12.23
C ILE A 17 12.96 -23.72 12.61
N GLY A 18 13.12 -24.09 13.89
CA GLY A 18 12.78 -25.40 14.43
C GLY A 18 13.93 -26.41 14.40
N ASP A 19 15.16 -25.98 14.14
CA ASP A 19 16.32 -26.86 14.19
C ASP A 19 16.82 -27.04 15.65
N SER A 20 16.57 -28.24 16.19
CA SER A 20 17.00 -28.61 17.55
C SER A 20 18.50 -28.86 17.67
N SER A 21 19.26 -28.92 16.57
CA SER A 21 20.71 -29.12 16.59
C SER A 21 21.44 -28.05 17.42
N ALA A 22 20.88 -26.83 17.48
CA ALA A 22 21.34 -25.72 18.29
C ALA A 22 21.45 -26.04 19.79
N LEU A 23 20.58 -26.93 20.28
CA LEU A 23 20.44 -27.30 21.69
C LEU A 23 21.06 -28.68 22.02
N SER A 24 21.64 -29.36 21.03
CA SER A 24 22.20 -30.72 21.18
C SER A 24 23.24 -30.85 22.31
N ASN A 25 24.01 -29.79 22.59
CA ASN A 25 25.02 -29.77 23.64
C ASN A 25 24.45 -29.54 25.06
N TRP A 26 23.15 -29.31 25.20
CA TRP A 26 22.51 -28.92 26.46
C TRP A 26 21.30 -29.84 26.76
N PRO A 27 21.51 -31.01 27.38
CA PRO A 27 20.42 -31.91 27.72
C PRO A 27 19.48 -31.28 28.75
N TYR A 28 18.17 -31.37 28.49
CA TYR A 28 17.11 -30.75 29.30
C TYR A 28 17.08 -31.21 30.77
N THR A 29 17.67 -32.37 31.06
CA THR A 29 17.69 -33.01 32.38
C THR A 29 18.69 -32.40 33.37
N GLU A 30 19.73 -31.73 32.87
CA GLU A 30 20.82 -31.25 33.72
C GLU A 30 20.58 -29.84 34.27
N ASN A 31 19.77 -29.04 33.59
CA ASN A 31 19.57 -27.63 33.92
C ASN A 31 18.10 -27.19 33.76
N PRO A 32 17.30 -27.21 34.84
CA PRO A 32 15.87 -26.89 34.77
C PRO A 32 15.61 -25.45 34.28
N SER A 33 16.51 -24.50 34.58
CA SER A 33 16.38 -23.11 34.14
C SER A 33 16.44 -22.96 32.61
N ILE A 34 17.27 -23.77 31.93
CA ILE A 34 17.39 -23.75 30.47
C ILE A 34 16.13 -24.33 29.84
N ALA A 35 15.59 -25.41 30.42
CA ALA A 35 14.33 -25.99 29.96
C ALA A 35 13.17 -24.97 30.05
N VAL A 36 13.07 -24.23 31.15
CA VAL A 36 12.06 -23.16 31.31
C VAL A 36 12.25 -22.06 30.26
N LEU A 37 13.49 -21.61 30.02
CA LEU A 37 13.78 -20.58 29.03
C LEU A 37 13.39 -21.01 27.61
N ILE A 38 13.65 -22.27 27.25
CA ILE A 38 13.32 -22.85 25.93
C ILE A 38 11.81 -22.91 25.73
N VAL A 39 11.06 -23.38 26.74
CA VAL A 39 9.59 -23.43 26.69
C VAL A 39 9.00 -22.03 26.54
N LEU A 40 9.50 -21.08 27.35
CA LEU A 40 9.02 -19.70 27.32
C LEU A 40 9.36 -19.00 26.00
N PHE A 41 10.57 -19.19 25.49
CA PHE A 41 10.98 -18.69 24.18
C PHE A 41 10.12 -19.28 23.05
N SER A 42 9.89 -20.59 23.05
CA SER A 42 9.07 -21.26 22.05
C SER A 42 7.65 -20.71 22.05
N LEU A 43 7.04 -20.54 23.23
CA LEU A 43 5.70 -19.96 23.35
C LEU A 43 5.65 -18.51 22.85
N LEU A 44 6.59 -17.66 23.25
CA LEU A 44 6.62 -16.26 22.81
C LEU A 44 6.86 -16.12 21.30
N VAL A 45 7.77 -16.91 20.74
CA VAL A 45 8.21 -16.68 19.37
C VAL A 45 7.36 -17.46 18.37
N VAL A 46 7.16 -18.76 18.61
CA VAL A 46 6.41 -19.63 17.70
C VAL A 46 4.91 -19.35 17.80
N VAL A 47 4.37 -19.18 19.01
CA VAL A 47 2.91 -19.01 19.18
C VAL A 47 2.51 -17.55 19.08
N TYR A 48 3.22 -16.62 19.72
CA TYR A 48 2.79 -15.22 19.71
C TYR A 48 3.34 -14.45 18.49
N LEU A 49 4.67 -14.43 18.31
CA LEU A 49 5.28 -13.55 17.29
C LEU A 49 4.98 -14.00 15.85
N MET A 50 5.03 -15.30 15.54
CA MET A 50 4.72 -15.78 14.19
C MET A 50 3.25 -15.57 13.82
N ASN A 51 2.31 -15.83 14.75
CA ASN A 51 0.89 -15.59 14.49
C ASN A 51 0.58 -14.09 14.34
N LEU A 52 1.21 -13.24 15.15
CA LEU A 52 1.12 -11.79 14.99
C LEU A 52 1.67 -11.35 13.62
N LEU A 53 2.85 -11.85 13.23
CA LEU A 53 3.48 -11.52 11.96
C LEU A 53 2.61 -11.95 10.78
N ILE A 54 2.06 -13.17 10.81
CA ILE A 54 1.13 -13.67 9.78
C ILE A 54 -0.12 -12.78 9.71
N GLY A 55 -0.69 -12.39 10.86
CA GLY A 55 -1.86 -11.52 10.91
C GLY A 55 -1.59 -10.13 10.33
N LEU A 56 -0.48 -9.50 10.71
CA LEU A 56 -0.06 -8.21 10.18
C LEU A 56 0.24 -8.30 8.68
N LEU A 57 0.92 -9.35 8.25
CA LEU A 57 1.23 -9.58 6.85
C LEU A 57 -0.05 -9.77 6.02
N ASN A 58 -1.05 -10.49 6.55
CA ASN A 58 -2.32 -10.67 5.88
C ASN A 58 -3.05 -9.33 5.66
N ILE A 59 -3.06 -8.45 6.66
CA ILE A 59 -3.66 -7.11 6.54
C ILE A 59 -2.96 -6.30 5.45
N ALA A 60 -1.62 -6.29 5.45
CA ALA A 60 -0.85 -5.56 4.44
C ALA A 60 -1.05 -6.12 3.02
N ILE A 61 -1.14 -7.45 2.87
CA ILE A 61 -1.43 -8.09 1.58
C ILE A 61 -2.85 -7.75 1.10
N GLU A 62 -3.83 -7.74 2.00
CA GLU A 62 -5.22 -7.42 1.63
C GLU A 62 -5.36 -5.98 1.13
N GLU A 63 -4.65 -5.03 1.74
CA GLU A 63 -4.61 -3.63 1.32
C GLU A 63 -3.93 -3.46 -0.06
N ASP A 64 -2.84 -4.18 -0.33
CA ASP A 64 -2.06 -4.05 -1.57
C ASP A 64 -2.48 -5.04 -2.70
N ASN A 65 -3.44 -5.93 -2.46
CA ASN A 65 -4.00 -6.82 -3.49
C ASN A 65 -4.95 -6.07 -4.44
N ASN A 66 -4.45 -5.00 -5.04
CA ASN A 66 -5.18 -4.17 -5.97
C ASN A 66 -4.74 -4.46 -7.42
N ARG A 67 -5.68 -5.02 -8.19
CA ARG A 67 -5.50 -5.27 -9.63
C ARG A 67 -5.11 -4.00 -10.39
N VAL A 68 -5.58 -2.83 -9.96
CA VAL A 68 -5.26 -1.54 -10.59
C VAL A 68 -3.78 -1.20 -10.39
N SER A 69 -3.26 -1.34 -9.16
CA SER A 69 -1.84 -1.14 -8.85
C SER A 69 -0.95 -2.09 -9.66
N TYR A 70 -1.34 -3.36 -9.77
CA TYR A 70 -0.63 -4.33 -10.61
C TYR A 70 -0.57 -3.91 -12.09
N LEU A 71 -1.69 -3.46 -12.66
CA LEU A 71 -1.74 -3.01 -14.05
C LEU A 71 -0.93 -1.71 -14.26
N MET A 72 -0.95 -0.81 -13.28
CA MET A 72 -0.16 0.42 -13.29
C MET A 72 1.35 0.11 -13.33
N GLN A 73 1.83 -0.72 -12.40
CA GLN A 73 3.24 -1.14 -12.35
C GLN A 73 3.66 -1.87 -13.63
N LYS A 74 2.78 -2.72 -14.16
CA LYS A 74 3.04 -3.39 -15.43
C LYS A 74 3.19 -2.41 -16.60
N ALA A 75 2.37 -1.36 -16.65
CA ALA A 75 2.46 -0.32 -17.67
C ALA A 75 3.74 0.52 -17.52
N GLU A 76 4.12 0.84 -16.29
CA GLU A 76 5.37 1.54 -15.99
C GLU A 76 6.60 0.75 -16.44
N ILE A 77 6.66 -0.54 -16.10
CA ILE A 77 7.75 -1.43 -16.54
C ILE A 77 7.78 -1.54 -18.07
N LEU A 78 6.63 -1.63 -18.73
CA LEU A 78 6.56 -1.65 -20.19
C LEU A 78 7.09 -0.36 -20.80
N ALA A 79 6.70 0.80 -20.27
CA ALA A 79 7.19 2.10 -20.71
C ALA A 79 8.72 2.22 -20.53
N GLU A 80 9.26 1.71 -19.42
CA GLU A 80 10.70 1.69 -19.17
C GLU A 80 11.44 0.81 -20.19
N ILE A 81 10.92 -0.39 -20.46
CA ILE A 81 11.46 -1.30 -21.50
C ILE A 81 11.43 -0.61 -22.87
N GLU A 82 10.32 0.04 -23.21
CA GLU A 82 10.16 0.75 -24.48
C GLU A 82 11.12 1.93 -24.64
N LEU A 83 11.38 2.67 -23.55
CA LEU A 83 12.22 3.85 -23.60
C LEU A 83 13.72 3.50 -23.62
N PHE A 84 14.14 2.54 -22.80
CA PHE A 84 15.56 2.30 -22.52
C PHE A 84 16.13 1.04 -23.18
N TYR A 85 15.32 0.01 -23.43
CA TYR A 85 15.82 -1.30 -23.83
C TYR A 85 15.51 -1.68 -25.29
N LEU A 86 14.62 -0.95 -25.98
CA LEU A 86 14.23 -1.24 -27.36
C LEU A 86 14.92 -0.34 -28.40
N LEU A 87 15.45 -0.97 -29.46
CA LEU A 87 16.03 -0.26 -30.60
C LEU A 87 14.95 0.46 -31.43
N PRO A 88 15.30 1.56 -32.13
CA PRO A 88 14.34 2.31 -32.94
C PRO A 88 13.57 1.47 -33.97
N HIS A 89 14.17 0.42 -34.51
CA HIS A 89 13.48 -0.46 -35.46
C HIS A 89 12.45 -1.38 -34.79
N GLN A 90 12.70 -1.84 -33.56
CA GLN A 90 11.80 -2.72 -32.81
C GLN A 90 10.54 -1.97 -32.39
N ARG A 91 10.68 -0.69 -32.00
CA ARG A 91 9.53 0.18 -31.66
C ARG A 91 8.60 0.47 -32.84
N ARG A 92 9.08 0.30 -34.08
CA ARG A 92 8.29 0.48 -35.30
C ARG A 92 7.63 -0.81 -35.79
N TRP A 93 7.81 -1.93 -35.09
CA TRP A 93 7.16 -3.19 -35.44
C TRP A 93 5.69 -3.15 -35.03
N LYS A 94 4.81 -2.95 -36.02
CA LYS A 94 3.35 -2.91 -35.86
C LYS A 94 2.77 -4.13 -35.14
N THR A 95 3.43 -5.29 -35.24
CA THR A 95 3.02 -6.53 -34.57
C THR A 95 3.22 -6.47 -33.04
N TRP A 96 4.23 -5.73 -32.57
CA TRP A 96 4.52 -5.58 -31.14
C TRP A 96 3.93 -4.27 -30.58
N PHE A 97 3.91 -3.22 -31.40
CA PHE A 97 3.37 -1.90 -31.09
C PHE A 97 2.25 -1.56 -32.08
N PRO A 98 1.00 -1.99 -31.81
CA PRO A 98 -0.12 -1.63 -32.64
C PRO A 98 -0.36 -0.12 -32.57
N GLU A 99 -0.79 0.48 -33.68
CA GLU A 99 -1.09 1.90 -33.76
C GLU A 99 -2.34 2.30 -32.94
N VAL A 100 -3.25 1.33 -32.73
CA VAL A 100 -4.50 1.53 -31.99
C VAL A 100 -4.71 0.35 -31.03
N ILE A 101 -5.05 0.65 -29.78
CA ILE A 101 -5.42 -0.35 -28.77
C ILE A 101 -6.92 -0.19 -28.50
N HIS A 102 -7.68 -1.25 -28.75
CA HIS A 102 -9.11 -1.29 -28.43
C HIS A 102 -9.30 -1.82 -27.00
N TYR A 103 -9.95 -1.04 -26.15
CA TYR A 103 -10.34 -1.45 -24.81
C TYR A 103 -11.86 -1.42 -24.68
N TYR A 104 -12.42 -2.46 -24.05
CA TYR A 104 -13.83 -2.51 -23.72
C TYR A 104 -14.04 -2.05 -22.28
N ALA A 105 -14.81 -0.98 -22.11
CA ALA A 105 -15.22 -0.50 -20.81
C ALA A 105 -16.76 -0.55 -20.71
N ASP A 106 -17.24 -1.01 -19.57
CA ASP A 106 -18.66 -1.02 -19.25
C ASP A 106 -19.13 0.41 -18.95
N VAL A 107 -20.08 0.91 -19.73
CA VAL A 107 -20.56 2.30 -19.68
C VAL A 107 -21.08 2.66 -18.28
N ASP A 108 -21.81 1.76 -17.62
CA ASP A 108 -22.43 2.03 -16.34
C ASP A 108 -21.39 2.03 -15.21
N LYS A 109 -20.48 1.06 -15.22
CA LYS A 109 -19.36 1.05 -14.25
C LYS A 109 -18.47 2.28 -14.41
N THR A 110 -18.16 2.66 -15.65
CA THR A 110 -17.35 3.85 -15.91
C THR A 110 -18.04 5.13 -15.42
N ARG A 111 -19.36 5.26 -15.60
CA ARG A 111 -20.12 6.41 -15.05
C ARG A 111 -20.04 6.49 -13.53
N VAL A 112 -20.23 5.37 -12.83
CA VAL A 112 -20.17 5.31 -11.37
C VAL A 112 -18.80 5.74 -10.88
N GLU A 113 -17.74 5.23 -11.51
CA GLU A 113 -16.37 5.51 -11.10
C GLU A 113 -15.96 6.96 -11.35
N ILE A 114 -16.36 7.55 -12.48
CA ILE A 114 -16.09 8.97 -12.76
C ILE A 114 -16.79 9.86 -11.73
N LYS A 115 -18.04 9.56 -11.36
CA LYS A 115 -18.74 10.30 -10.30
C LYS A 115 -18.04 10.18 -8.94
N ARG A 116 -17.49 9.00 -8.62
CA ARG A 116 -16.69 8.77 -7.41
C ARG A 116 -15.43 9.65 -7.42
N LEU A 117 -14.67 9.64 -8.52
CA LEU A 117 -13.45 10.44 -8.68
C LEU A 117 -13.72 11.95 -8.60
N ILE A 118 -14.83 12.44 -9.15
CA ILE A 118 -15.23 13.85 -9.03
C ILE A 118 -15.51 14.20 -7.57
N LYS A 119 -16.26 13.35 -6.85
CA LYS A 119 -16.60 13.56 -5.44
C LYS A 119 -15.38 13.56 -4.52
N GLU A 120 -14.38 12.73 -4.83
CA GLU A 120 -13.12 12.63 -4.10
C GLU A 120 -12.10 13.72 -4.49
N GLY A 121 -12.37 14.47 -5.57
CA GLY A 121 -11.47 15.52 -6.07
C GLY A 121 -10.28 15.00 -6.89
N GLU A 122 -10.19 13.69 -7.12
CA GLU A 122 -9.10 13.04 -7.87
C GLU A 122 -9.25 13.18 -9.39
N TRP A 123 -10.44 13.58 -9.87
CA TRP A 123 -10.73 13.69 -11.30
C TRP A 123 -9.99 14.84 -11.99
N ASP A 124 -9.74 15.96 -11.31
CA ASP A 124 -9.32 17.21 -11.96
C ASP A 124 -7.80 17.37 -12.05
N THR A 125 -7.13 16.50 -12.81
CA THR A 125 -5.75 16.74 -13.25
C THR A 125 -5.74 17.57 -14.53
N LYS A 126 -4.80 18.52 -14.68
CA LYS A 126 -4.71 19.41 -15.86
C LYS A 126 -4.38 18.71 -17.19
N GLU A 127 -4.24 17.39 -17.18
CA GLU A 127 -3.85 16.56 -18.31
C GLU A 127 -5.06 16.00 -19.05
N PHE A 128 -4.94 15.86 -20.37
CA PHE A 128 -5.94 15.22 -21.25
C PHE A 128 -7.35 15.86 -21.23
N THR A 129 -7.44 17.17 -20.99
CA THR A 129 -8.71 17.93 -20.89
C THR A 129 -9.67 17.69 -22.05
N GLU A 130 -9.17 17.57 -23.28
CA GLU A 130 -10.00 17.34 -24.47
C GLU A 130 -10.57 15.91 -24.51
N MET A 131 -9.76 14.91 -24.17
CA MET A 131 -10.21 13.52 -24.10
C MET A 131 -11.29 13.33 -23.04
N ARG A 132 -11.18 14.03 -21.91
CA ARG A 132 -12.18 14.01 -20.84
C ARG A 132 -13.51 14.62 -21.24
N LYS A 133 -13.48 15.77 -21.93
CA LYS A 133 -14.69 16.39 -22.50
C LYS A 133 -15.39 15.43 -23.46
N ASN A 134 -14.63 14.75 -24.31
CA ASN A 134 -15.16 13.73 -25.22
C ASN A 134 -15.76 12.54 -24.45
N LEU A 135 -15.09 12.07 -23.38
CA LEU A 135 -15.59 10.99 -22.54
C LEU A 135 -16.91 11.35 -21.85
N PHE A 136 -17.03 12.56 -21.29
CA PHE A 136 -18.30 13.03 -20.70
C PHE A 136 -19.43 13.08 -21.71
N LYS A 137 -19.13 13.52 -22.94
CA LYS A 137 -20.10 13.55 -24.03
C LYS A 137 -20.57 12.14 -24.42
N VAL A 138 -19.64 11.18 -24.54
CA VAL A 138 -19.96 9.78 -24.89
C VAL A 138 -20.75 9.11 -23.76
N LEU A 139 -20.34 9.32 -22.51
CA LEU A 139 -21.01 8.74 -21.35
C LEU A 139 -22.30 9.48 -20.97
N GLN A 140 -22.64 10.59 -21.62
CA GLN A 140 -23.81 11.43 -21.31
C GLN A 140 -23.85 11.82 -19.81
N ILE A 141 -22.68 12.05 -19.23
CA ILE A 141 -22.60 12.58 -17.87
C ILE A 141 -22.77 14.09 -18.01
N GLU A 142 -23.89 14.63 -17.52
CA GLU A 142 -24.04 16.07 -17.36
C GLU A 142 -23.00 16.54 -16.34
N HIS A 143 -21.86 17.04 -16.83
CA HIS A 143 -20.93 17.78 -15.99
C HIS A 143 -21.56 19.14 -15.72
N ASN A 144 -22.39 19.20 -14.68
CA ASN A 144 -22.86 20.47 -14.16
C ASN A 144 -21.72 21.05 -13.32
N PRO A 145 -21.13 22.21 -13.67
CA PRO A 145 -20.08 22.84 -12.87
C PRO A 145 -20.52 23.17 -11.42
N VAL A 146 -21.81 23.00 -11.12
CA VAL A 146 -22.41 23.13 -9.78
C VAL A 146 -21.94 22.04 -8.79
N ASP A 147 -21.45 20.88 -9.24
CA ASP A 147 -20.91 19.88 -8.29
C ASP A 147 -19.59 20.34 -7.63
N ASN A 148 -18.87 21.28 -8.27
CA ASN A 148 -17.73 21.94 -7.65
C ASN A 148 -18.16 22.88 -6.51
N GLU A 149 -19.39 23.40 -6.47
CA GLU A 149 -19.87 24.16 -5.31
C GLU A 149 -20.03 23.27 -4.09
N VAL A 150 -20.52 22.04 -4.25
CA VAL A 150 -20.67 21.09 -3.13
C VAL A 150 -19.31 20.64 -2.59
N VAL A 151 -18.34 20.41 -3.48
CA VAL A 151 -16.96 20.10 -3.08
C VAL A 151 -16.29 21.33 -2.46
N LEU A 152 -16.50 22.53 -3.01
CA LEU A 152 -15.96 23.78 -2.47
C LEU A 152 -16.58 24.14 -1.11
N GLU A 153 -17.88 23.90 -0.90
CA GLU A 153 -18.55 24.06 0.39
C GLU A 153 -18.04 23.06 1.42
N LYS A 154 -17.84 21.80 1.03
CA LYS A 154 -17.21 20.82 1.93
C LYS A 154 -15.77 21.21 2.29
N LEU A 155 -14.97 21.67 1.32
CA LEU A 155 -13.60 22.15 1.57
C LEU A 155 -13.60 23.36 2.49
N LYS A 156 -14.45 24.36 2.25
CA LYS A 156 -14.64 25.52 3.15
C LYS A 156 -15.03 25.09 4.57
N SER A 157 -15.93 24.11 4.72
CA SER A 157 -16.33 23.62 6.05
C SER A 157 -15.23 22.85 6.79
N HIS A 158 -14.27 22.26 6.06
CA HIS A 158 -13.13 21.58 6.67
C HIS A 158 -12.06 22.60 7.07
N ASP A 159 -11.83 23.62 6.24
CA ASP A 159 -10.92 24.72 6.52
C ASP A 159 -11.32 25.45 7.81
N GLU A 160 -12.62 25.78 7.95
CA GLU A 160 -13.15 26.44 9.15
C GLU A 160 -13.04 25.56 10.43
N LYS A 161 -13.09 24.23 10.28
CA LYS A 161 -12.86 23.30 11.40
C LYS A 161 -11.39 23.22 11.77
N LEU A 162 -10.50 23.32 10.78
CA LEU A 162 -9.05 23.31 10.98
C LEU A 162 -8.60 24.56 11.75
N ASP A 163 -9.09 25.73 11.36
CA ASP A 163 -8.84 27.00 12.04
C ASP A 163 -9.27 26.96 13.51
N LYS A 164 -10.47 26.43 13.79
CA LYS A 164 -10.99 26.24 15.15
C LYS A 164 -10.12 25.28 15.98
N LEU A 165 -9.56 24.26 15.35
CA LEU A 165 -8.67 23.29 16.01
C LEU A 165 -7.32 23.95 16.37
N GLU A 166 -6.78 24.75 15.46
CA GLU A 166 -5.51 25.47 15.65
C GLU A 166 -5.63 26.54 16.76
N GLU A 167 -6.78 27.21 16.86
CA GLU A 167 -7.09 28.13 17.95
C GLU A 167 -7.22 27.42 19.31
N LEU A 168 -7.86 26.24 19.33
CA LEU A 168 -7.94 25.37 20.51
C LEU A 168 -6.55 24.91 20.99
N GLU A 169 -5.66 24.55 20.08
CA GLU A 169 -4.28 24.21 20.42
C GLU A 169 -3.50 25.38 21.00
N ARG A 170 -3.70 26.59 20.49
CA ARG A 170 -3.08 27.81 21.06
C ARG A 170 -3.56 28.06 22.48
N LEU A 171 -4.88 27.99 22.72
CA LEU A 171 -5.45 28.17 24.06
C LEU A 171 -4.94 27.09 25.05
N LEU A 172 -4.81 25.85 24.61
CA LEU A 172 -4.24 24.77 25.43
C LEU A 172 -2.77 25.03 25.80
N LYS A 173 -1.97 25.57 24.87
CA LYS A 173 -0.57 25.95 25.14
C LYS A 173 -0.48 27.09 26.16
N GLU A 174 -1.34 28.10 26.07
CA GLU A 174 -1.37 29.22 27.02
C GLU A 174 -1.79 28.78 28.43
N ILE A 175 -2.78 27.88 28.56
CA ILE A 175 -3.19 27.32 29.86
C ILE A 175 -2.07 26.49 30.49
N ARG A 176 -1.31 25.73 29.68
CA ARG A 176 -0.23 24.87 30.16
C ARG A 176 1.04 25.63 30.57
N ALA A 177 1.20 26.87 30.08
CA ALA A 177 2.32 27.74 30.40
C ALA A 177 2.10 28.61 31.65
N LYS A 178 0.93 28.51 32.28
CA LYS A 178 0.51 29.26 33.46
C LYS A 178 0.48 28.36 34.69
#